data_AF-A0A6I3C454-F1
#
_entry.id   AF-A0A6I3C454-F1
#
_cell.length_a   1.000
_cell.length_b   1.000
_cell.length_c   1.000
_cell.angle_alpha   90.00
_cell.angle_beta   90.00
_cell.angle_gamma   90.00
#
_symmetry.space_group_name_H-M   'P 1'
#
loop_
_entity.id
_entity.type
_entity.pdbx_description
1 polymer ?
#
loop_
_entity_poly.entity_id
_entity_poly.type
_entity_poly.pdbx_seq_one_letter_code
_entity_poly.pdbx_strand_id
1 'polypeptide(L)' 'MVRIEGGLFTMGSDDFYPEESPSHPVTVRPFWIDTHPVT' A
#
# COMPACT_ATOMS: atom_id res chain seq x y z
N MET A 1 -13.48 -8.89 5.73
CA MET A 1 -12.29 -8.99 4.86
C MET A 1 -12.65 -8.78 3.40
N VAL A 2 -11.81 -8.04 2.66
CA VAL A 2 -11.86 -7.86 1.19
C VAL A 2 -10.57 -8.39 0.57
N ARG A 3 -10.69 -9.04 -0.58
CA ARG A 3 -9.56 -9.61 -1.31
C ARG A 3 -8.88 -8.53 -2.14
N ILE A 4 -7.56 -8.45 -2.04
CA ILE A 4 -6.72 -7.65 -2.92
C ILE A 4 -5.81 -8.62 -3.69
N GLU A 5 -5.86 -8.57 -5.02
CA GLU A 5 -5.11 -9.48 -5.89
C GLU A 5 -3.59 -9.26 -5.83
N GLY A 6 -3.13 -8.16 -5.23
CA GLY A 6 -1.73 -7.77 -5.25
C GLY A 6 -1.29 -7.32 -6.63
N GLY A 7 0.03 -7.20 -6.83
CA GLY A 7 0.62 -6.63 -8.05
C GLY A 7 1.72 -5.62 -7.78
N LEU A 8 2.12 -4.90 -8.82
CA LEU A 8 3.09 -3.81 -8.77
C LEU A 8 2.37 -2.49 -8.54
N PHE A 9 2.77 -1.76 -7.51
CA PHE A 9 2.19 -0.46 -7.16
C PHE A 9 3.30 0.55 -6.89
N THR A 10 2.99 1.84 -7.03
CA THR A 10 3.84 2.92 -6.53
C THR A 10 3.52 3.16 -5.06
N MET A 11 4.54 3.15 -4.21
CA MET A 11 4.43 3.46 -2.78
C MET A 11 5.37 4.61 -2.42
N GLY A 12 4.94 5.45 -1.48
CA GLY A 12 5.61 6.70 -1.12
C GLY A 12 4.99 7.93 -1.81
N SER A 13 5.57 9.10 -1.54
CA SER A 13 5.16 10.39 -2.12
C SER A 13 6.38 11.29 -2.33
N ASP A 14 6.45 11.98 -3.47
CA ASP A 14 7.49 12.98 -3.77
C ASP A 14 7.03 14.43 -3.50
N ASP A 15 5.73 14.64 -3.24
CA ASP A 15 5.10 15.96 -3.24
C ASP A 15 4.83 16.52 -1.82
N PHE A 16 4.92 15.68 -0.79
CA PHE A 16 4.49 16.03 0.58
C PHE A 16 5.63 15.92 1.59
N TYR A 17 5.53 14.98 2.53
CA TYR A 17 6.48 14.85 3.63
C TYR A 17 7.79 14.18 3.15
N PRO A 18 8.97 14.77 3.43
CA PRO A 18 10.25 14.24 2.95
C PRO A 18 10.52 12.79 3.38
N GLU A 19 10.02 12.38 4.54
CA GLU A 19 10.15 11.01 5.06
C GLU A 19 9.31 9.98 4.29
N GLU A 20 8.31 10.42 3.53
CA GLU A 20 7.50 9.56 2.66
C GLU A 20 8.11 9.40 1.26
N SER A 21 9.12 10.19 0.92
CA SER A 21 9.85 10.12 -0.34
C SER A 21 10.98 9.08 -0.29
N PRO A 22 11.43 8.57 -1.46
CA PRO A 22 10.87 8.78 -2.79
C PRO A 22 9.72 7.82 -3.10
N SER A 23 8.84 8.21 -4.02
CA SER A 23 7.89 7.27 -4.63
C SER A 23 8.64 6.19 -5.41
N HIS A 24 8.32 4.92 -5.18
CA HIS A 24 9.03 3.81 -5.82
C HIS A 24 8.13 2.57 -6.04
N PRO A 25 8.47 1.70 -7.00
CA PRO A 25 7.70 0.49 -7.27
C PRO A 25 7.87 -0.57 -6.17
N VAL A 26 6.75 -1.12 -5.71
CA VAL A 26 6.68 -2.22 -4.72
C VAL A 26 5.77 -3.33 -5.26
N THR A 27 6.24 -4.57 -5.18
CA THR A 27 5.41 -5.74 -5.50
C THR A 27 4.84 -6.33 -4.22
N VAL A 28 3.52 -6.46 -4.14
CA VAL A 28 2.85 -7.13 -3.04
C VAL A 28 2.15 -8.39 -3.52
N ARG A 29 2.19 -9.44 -2.68
CA ARG A 29 1.46 -10.67 -2.94
C ARG A 29 -0.04 -10.48 -2.70
N PRO A 30 -0.90 -11.29 -3.35
CA PRO A 30 -2.32 -11.29 -3.06
C PRO A 30 -2.61 -11.52 -1.55
N PHE A 31 -3.45 -10.68 -0.92
CA PHE A 31 -3.78 -10.78 0.51
C PHE A 31 -5.23 -10.38 0.81
N TRP A 32 -5.69 -10.57 2.04
CA TRP A 32 -7.00 -10.13 2.52
C TRP A 32 -6.80 -9.01 3.54
N ILE A 33 -7.66 -8.00 3.53
CA ILE A 33 -7.65 -6.92 4.51
C ILE A 33 -9.03 -6.76 5.15
N ASP A 34 -9.08 -6.50 6.46
CA ASP A 34 -10.34 -6.18 7.13
C ASP A 34 -10.86 -4.81 6.72
N THR A 35 -12.18 -4.70 6.59
CA THR A 35 -12.84 -3.45 6.20
C THR A 35 -13.11 -2.52 7.39
N HIS A 36 -12.92 -3.03 8.61
CA HIS A 36 -13.16 -2.31 9.85
C HIS A 36 -12.02 -2.63 10.84
N PRO A 37 -11.59 -1.66 11.67
CA PRO A 37 -10.62 -1.91 12.75
C PRO A 37 -11.15 -2.88 13.81
N VAL A 38 -10.23 -3.46 14.59
CA VAL A 38 -10.56 -4.29 15.76
C VAL A 38 -11.08 -3.40 16.90
N THR A 39 -12.06 -3.91 17.66
CA THR A 39 -12.60 -3.30 18.88
C THR A 39 -11.99 -3.91 20.14
#